data_AF-A0A9P8AZ88-F1
#
_entry.id   AF-A0A9P8AZ88-F1
#
_cell.length_a   1.000
_cell.length_b   1.000
_cell.length_c   1.000
_cell.angle_alpha   90.00
_cell.angle_beta   90.00
_cell.angle_gamma   90.00
#
_symmetry.space_group_name_H-M   'P 1'
#
loop_
_entity.id
_entity.type
_entity.pdbx_description
1 polymer ?
#
loop_
_entity_poly.entity_id
_entity_poly.type
_entity_poly.pdbx_seq_one_letter_code
_entity_poly.pdbx_strand_id
1 'polypeptide(L)'
;MHRYHAQSLCLSLLALRRCLSLPNLTPEVECRAWTAMVEIGMLVIDRGFSQNNDHFWARGIEIEVEKAASKAVSIHSTAHPTLRLYRPHVTCLTARLLYWQHKSKFALTLLRRLRISFLPSDPPHATYAAHLTLISLLATSNASSTISSSKDMKAPLSVVHALADLADKNRHFGVKSFALVLTLRTLVSLRLWESVDDSLRLVEEALGIECPSGQVCGEGARPVAAGNQGLWPVYRSNHPPPTQPLPKFADKLAAVMAIHTLIIGVVFHTFVGNFARASARLTFLHMLMDSGALIAPSSGVVEITFSDPPFLPLYSSKRHIHVSFSFLRISSTLSQ
;
A
#
# COMPACT_ATOMS: atom_id res chain seq x y z
N MET A 1 2.02 2.38 18.28
CA MET A 1 2.00 0.92 18.46
C MET A 1 1.30 0.61 19.77
N HIS A 2 0.42 -0.39 19.80
CA HIS A 2 -0.26 -0.80 21.03
C HIS A 2 0.74 -1.40 22.04
N ARG A 3 0.64 -1.02 23.32
CA ARG A 3 1.56 -1.47 24.40
C ARG A 3 1.71 -2.99 24.48
N TYR A 4 0.65 -3.72 24.14
CA TYR A 4 0.61 -5.18 24.25
C TYR A 4 0.88 -5.94 22.95
N HIS A 5 1.40 -5.27 21.91
CA HIS A 5 1.58 -5.88 20.60
C HIS A 5 2.56 -7.06 20.63
N ALA A 6 3.73 -6.92 21.27
CA ALA A 6 4.70 -8.00 21.39
C ALA A 6 4.15 -9.22 22.15
N GLN A 7 3.44 -8.98 23.26
CA GLN A 7 2.78 -10.04 24.03
C GLN A 7 1.72 -10.77 23.19
N SER A 8 0.93 -10.04 22.40
CA SER A 8 -0.10 -10.64 21.54
C SER A 8 0.50 -11.56 20.45
N LEU A 9 1.66 -11.21 19.91
CA LEU A 9 2.39 -12.04 18.94
C LEU A 9 2.97 -13.29 19.60
N CYS A 10 3.59 -13.13 20.78
CA CYS A 10 4.11 -14.25 21.56
C CYS A 10 3.02 -15.27 21.89
N LEU A 11 1.87 -14.81 22.40
CA LEU A 11 0.72 -15.69 22.69
C LEU A 11 0.18 -16.37 21.43
N SER A 12 0.09 -15.66 20.31
CA SER A 12 -0.32 -16.22 19.02
C SER A 12 0.62 -17.34 18.56
N LEU A 13 1.94 -17.13 18.64
CA LEU A 13 2.92 -18.17 18.29
C LEU A 13 2.83 -19.39 19.22
N LEU A 14 2.70 -19.18 20.53
CA LEU A 14 2.54 -20.28 21.49
C LEU A 14 1.28 -21.09 21.20
N ALA A 15 0.17 -20.43 20.88
CA ALA A 15 -1.07 -21.10 20.51
C ALA A 15 -0.91 -21.92 19.21
N LEU A 16 -0.22 -21.37 18.19
CA LEU A 16 0.04 -22.06 16.93
C LEU A 16 0.97 -23.26 17.10
N ARG A 17 2.06 -23.11 17.87
CA ARG A 17 2.97 -24.22 18.21
C ARG A 17 2.22 -25.34 18.93
N ARG A 18 1.35 -25.00 19.89
CA ARG A 18 0.50 -25.99 20.57
C ARG A 18 -0.49 -26.65 19.61
N CYS A 19 -1.17 -25.88 18.77
CA CYS A 19 -2.09 -26.41 17.76
C CYS A 19 -1.40 -27.44 16.87
N LEU A 20 -0.24 -27.10 16.32
CA LEU A 20 0.56 -27.97 15.45
C LEU A 20 1.19 -29.18 16.15
N SER A 21 1.21 -29.20 17.49
CA SER A 21 1.66 -30.35 18.27
C SER A 21 0.56 -31.38 18.52
N LEU A 22 -0.71 -31.04 18.27
CA LEU A 22 -1.82 -31.96 18.45
C LEU A 22 -1.79 -33.07 17.38
N PRO A 23 -1.99 -34.33 17.76
CA PRO A 23 -2.15 -35.41 16.79
C PRO A 23 -3.48 -35.30 16.03
N ASN A 24 -3.54 -35.88 14.83
CA ASN A 24 -4.78 -36.06 14.04
C ASN A 24 -5.51 -34.77 13.64
N LEU A 25 -4.78 -33.69 13.34
CA LEU A 25 -5.37 -32.51 12.72
C LEU A 25 -5.94 -32.85 11.33
N THR A 26 -7.09 -32.27 11.00
CA THR A 26 -7.57 -32.34 9.61
C THR A 26 -6.62 -31.56 8.70
N PRO A 27 -6.43 -31.97 7.43
CA PRO A 27 -5.52 -31.28 6.51
C PRO A 27 -5.82 -29.79 6.37
N GLU A 28 -7.09 -29.38 6.48
CA GLU A 28 -7.48 -27.98 6.43
C GLU A 28 -7.03 -27.18 7.66
N VAL A 29 -7.18 -27.75 8.86
CA VAL A 29 -6.75 -27.10 10.11
C VAL A 29 -5.22 -27.02 10.15
N GLU A 30 -4.54 -28.09 9.75
CA GLU A 30 -3.09 -28.14 9.69
C GLU A 30 -2.54 -27.09 8.69
N CYS A 31 -3.11 -27.04 7.48
CA CYS A 31 -2.80 -26.05 6.46
C CYS A 31 -2.95 -24.61 6.97
N ARG A 32 -4.08 -24.30 7.63
CA ARG A 32 -4.33 -22.97 8.21
C ARG A 32 -3.36 -22.64 9.34
N ALA A 33 -3.05 -23.61 10.20
CA ALA A 33 -2.12 -23.41 11.30
C ALA A 33 -0.69 -23.14 10.79
N TRP A 34 -0.22 -23.88 9.78
CA TRP A 34 1.07 -23.60 9.14
C TRP A 34 1.09 -22.25 8.44
N THR A 35 0.03 -21.89 7.71
CA THR A 35 -0.08 -20.58 7.05
C THR A 35 -0.04 -19.45 8.06
N ALA A 36 -0.81 -19.56 9.15
CA ALA A 36 -0.80 -18.58 10.24
C ALA A 36 0.56 -18.49 10.95
N MET A 37 1.29 -19.60 11.09
CA MET A 37 2.66 -19.61 11.63
C MET A 37 3.60 -18.77 10.75
N VAL A 38 3.49 -18.89 9.43
CA VAL A 38 4.26 -18.06 8.49
C VAL A 38 3.85 -16.59 8.61
N GLU A 39 2.55 -16.27 8.64
CA GLU A 39 2.04 -14.90 8.75
C GLU A 39 2.55 -14.21 10.03
N ILE A 40 2.32 -14.83 11.19
CA ILE A 40 2.69 -14.27 12.48
C ILE A 40 4.21 -14.22 12.63
N GLY A 41 4.92 -15.28 12.24
CA GLY A 41 6.37 -15.30 12.30
C GLY A 41 7.01 -14.25 11.38
N MET A 42 6.46 -14.03 10.18
CA MET A 42 6.89 -12.92 9.32
C MET A 42 6.66 -11.56 9.97
N LEU A 43 5.56 -11.34 10.70
CA LEU A 43 5.36 -10.10 11.47
C LEU A 43 6.41 -9.92 12.57
N VAL A 44 6.84 -11.00 13.22
CA VAL A 44 7.88 -10.96 14.26
C VAL A 44 9.25 -10.58 13.67
N ILE A 45 9.61 -11.20 12.55
CA ILE A 45 10.83 -10.92 11.78
C ILE A 45 10.84 -9.47 11.30
N ASP A 46 9.74 -9.05 10.67
CA ASP A 46 9.53 -7.70 10.12
C ASP A 46 9.67 -6.57 11.14
N ARG A 47 9.45 -6.87 12.43
CA ARG A 47 9.57 -5.91 13.54
C ARG A 47 10.93 -5.97 14.24
N GLY A 48 11.83 -6.83 13.78
CA GLY A 48 13.17 -6.99 14.38
C GLY A 48 13.14 -7.66 15.76
N PHE A 49 12.03 -8.28 16.16
CA PHE A 49 11.94 -8.89 17.49
C PHE A 49 12.89 -10.08 17.65
N SER A 50 13.22 -10.79 16.57
CA SER A 50 14.20 -11.88 16.61
C SER A 50 15.64 -11.41 16.80
N GLN A 51 15.94 -10.15 16.46
CA GLN A 51 17.25 -9.52 16.61
C GLN A 51 17.41 -8.80 17.96
N ASN A 52 16.31 -8.52 18.65
CA ASN A 52 16.32 -7.88 19.96
C ASN A 52 16.53 -8.91 21.08
N ASN A 53 17.56 -8.69 21.91
CA ASN A 53 17.87 -9.54 23.06
C ASN A 53 16.76 -9.57 24.12
N ASP A 54 15.90 -8.55 24.20
CA ASP A 54 14.79 -8.50 25.16
C ASP A 54 13.66 -9.50 24.84
N HIS A 55 13.67 -10.09 23.64
CA HIS A 55 12.60 -10.93 23.14
C HIS A 55 13.08 -12.36 22.84
N PHE A 56 13.56 -13.05 23.88
CA PHE A 56 14.05 -14.43 23.79
C PHE A 56 13.06 -15.41 23.12
N TRP A 57 11.74 -15.17 23.26
CA TRP A 57 10.70 -16.00 22.64
C TRP A 57 10.70 -15.96 21.10
N ALA A 58 11.29 -14.92 20.50
CA ALA A 58 11.36 -14.71 19.05
C ALA A 58 12.68 -15.22 18.44
N ARG A 59 13.63 -15.68 19.25
CA ARG A 59 14.94 -16.14 18.77
C ARG A 59 14.76 -17.40 17.92
N GLY A 60 15.30 -17.39 16.70
CA GLY A 60 15.23 -18.53 15.78
C GLY A 60 13.89 -18.72 15.08
N ILE A 61 12.98 -17.74 15.19
CA ILE A 61 11.67 -17.76 14.51
C ILE A 61 11.81 -17.90 12.99
N GLU A 62 12.93 -17.44 12.41
CA GLU A 62 13.24 -17.54 10.98
C GLU A 62 13.22 -18.99 10.50
N ILE A 63 13.83 -19.88 11.28
CA ILE A 63 13.94 -21.32 10.95
C ILE A 63 12.56 -21.96 11.06
N GLU A 64 11.78 -21.59 12.09
CA GLU A 64 10.41 -22.06 12.25
C GLU A 64 9.51 -21.60 11.09
N VAL A 65 9.65 -20.35 10.65
CA VAL A 65 8.89 -19.77 9.53
C VAL A 65 9.26 -20.45 8.21
N GLU A 66 10.54 -20.73 7.97
CA GLU A 66 10.99 -21.44 6.76
C GLU A 66 10.46 -22.88 6.71
N LYS A 67 10.51 -23.59 7.85
CA LYS A 67 9.91 -24.92 8.01
C LYS A 67 8.40 -24.87 7.79
N ALA A 68 7.72 -23.90 8.39
CA ALA A 68 6.28 -23.71 8.27
C ALA A 68 5.87 -23.42 6.82
N ALA A 69 6.61 -22.57 6.11
CA ALA A 69 6.37 -22.27 4.71
C ALA A 69 6.52 -23.51 3.83
N SER A 70 7.56 -24.33 4.07
CA SER A 70 7.79 -25.58 3.34
C SER A 70 6.67 -26.60 3.59
N LYS A 71 6.23 -26.74 4.85
CA LYS A 71 5.12 -27.63 5.22
C LYS A 71 3.79 -27.16 4.63
N ALA A 72 3.51 -25.86 4.72
CA ALA A 72 2.35 -25.26 4.09
C ALA A 72 2.33 -25.59 2.58
N VAL A 73 3.39 -25.27 1.83
CA VAL A 73 3.46 -25.56 0.39
C VAL A 73 3.26 -27.05 0.07
N SER A 74 3.85 -27.94 0.88
CA SER A 74 3.68 -29.39 0.71
C SER A 74 2.21 -29.79 0.86
N ILE A 75 1.53 -29.36 1.92
CA ILE A 75 0.11 -29.68 2.16
C ILE A 75 -0.76 -29.12 1.04
N HIS A 76 -0.55 -27.87 0.61
CA HIS A 76 -1.32 -27.30 -0.50
C HIS A 76 -1.15 -28.06 -1.82
N SER A 77 0.00 -28.71 -2.02
CA SER A 77 0.32 -29.43 -3.25
C SER A 77 -0.21 -30.87 -3.26
N THR A 78 -0.32 -31.50 -2.09
CA THR A 78 -0.71 -32.92 -1.96
C THR A 78 -2.15 -33.11 -1.48
N ALA A 79 -2.77 -32.11 -0.86
CA ALA A 79 -4.12 -32.21 -0.28
C ALA A 79 -5.23 -31.77 -1.24
N HIS A 80 -6.45 -31.66 -0.72
CA HIS A 80 -7.67 -31.35 -1.48
C HIS A 80 -7.57 -30.05 -2.32
N PRO A 81 -8.21 -30.01 -3.51
CA PRO A 81 -8.24 -28.82 -4.38
C PRO A 81 -8.73 -27.53 -3.70
N THR A 82 -9.54 -27.63 -2.64
CA THR A 82 -10.05 -26.48 -1.86
C THR A 82 -8.93 -25.68 -1.20
N LEU A 83 -7.82 -26.31 -0.84
CA LEU A 83 -6.67 -25.66 -0.21
C LEU A 83 -5.79 -24.90 -1.21
N ARG A 84 -6.02 -25.07 -2.52
CA ARG A 84 -5.30 -24.34 -3.57
C ARG A 84 -5.38 -22.82 -3.39
N LEU A 85 -6.45 -22.30 -2.78
CA LEU A 85 -6.65 -20.86 -2.53
C LEU A 85 -5.59 -20.24 -1.61
N TYR A 86 -4.95 -21.02 -0.74
CA TYR A 86 -3.90 -20.53 0.16
C TYR A 86 -2.53 -20.44 -0.51
N ARG A 87 -2.33 -21.16 -1.63
CA ARG A 87 -1.04 -21.21 -2.34
C ARG A 87 -0.51 -19.83 -2.71
N PRO A 88 -1.29 -18.90 -3.30
CA PRO A 88 -0.80 -17.56 -3.61
C PRO A 88 -0.34 -16.79 -2.38
N HIS A 89 -1.09 -16.88 -1.28
CA HIS A 89 -0.78 -16.17 -0.04
C HIS A 89 0.54 -16.67 0.57
N VAL A 90 0.67 -17.98 0.75
CA VAL A 90 1.90 -18.60 1.27
C VAL A 90 3.08 -18.30 0.35
N THR A 91 2.89 -18.37 -0.97
CA THR A 91 3.96 -18.04 -1.93
C THR A 91 4.44 -16.60 -1.79
N CYS A 92 3.54 -15.65 -1.55
CA CYS A 92 3.89 -14.26 -1.29
C CYS A 92 4.67 -14.10 0.02
N LEU A 93 4.27 -14.78 1.10
CA LEU A 93 5.00 -14.79 2.37
C LEU A 93 6.39 -15.41 2.23
N THR A 94 6.50 -16.55 1.54
CA THR A 94 7.78 -17.20 1.25
C THR A 94 8.70 -16.29 0.44
N ALA A 95 8.17 -15.58 -0.56
CA ALA A 95 8.96 -14.61 -1.31
C ALA A 95 9.47 -13.47 -0.40
N ARG A 96 8.66 -12.98 0.53
CA ARG A 96 9.08 -11.98 1.52
C ARG A 96 10.16 -12.51 2.46
N LEU A 97 10.03 -13.74 2.95
CA LEU A 97 11.07 -14.40 3.75
C LEU A 97 12.38 -14.50 2.97
N LEU A 98 12.34 -15.00 1.73
CA LEU A 98 13.51 -15.11 0.86
C LEU A 98 14.16 -13.74 0.63
N TYR A 99 13.36 -12.70 0.43
CA TYR A 99 13.86 -11.34 0.28
C TYR A 99 14.56 -10.85 1.56
N TRP A 100 13.97 -11.08 2.73
CA TRP A 100 14.57 -10.76 4.03
C TRP A 100 15.88 -11.51 4.27
N GLN A 101 15.96 -12.78 3.84
CA GLN A 101 17.19 -13.58 3.85
C GLN A 101 18.22 -13.16 2.77
N HIS A 102 18.06 -11.99 2.15
CA HIS A 102 18.90 -11.48 1.06
C HIS A 102 18.95 -12.35 -0.21
N LYS A 103 17.99 -13.27 -0.40
CA LYS A 103 17.83 -14.12 -1.59
C LYS A 103 16.87 -13.46 -2.61
N SER A 104 17.10 -12.19 -2.94
CA SER A 104 16.17 -11.35 -3.73
C SER A 104 15.84 -11.91 -5.12
N LYS A 105 16.84 -12.44 -5.85
CA LYS A 105 16.64 -13.05 -7.18
C LYS A 105 15.65 -14.21 -7.12
N PHE A 106 15.75 -15.07 -6.10
CA PHE A 106 14.85 -16.20 -5.91
C PHE A 106 13.44 -15.75 -5.55
N ALA A 107 13.31 -14.75 -4.66
CA ALA A 107 12.02 -14.16 -4.32
C ALA A 107 11.28 -13.60 -5.54
N LEU A 108 11.99 -12.84 -6.40
CA LEU A 108 11.43 -12.27 -7.63
C LEU A 108 11.03 -13.36 -8.63
N THR A 109 11.86 -14.38 -8.83
CA THR A 109 11.55 -15.52 -9.71
C THR A 109 10.31 -16.27 -9.22
N LEU A 110 10.19 -16.48 -7.92
CA LEU A 110 9.03 -17.14 -7.30
C LEU A 110 7.73 -16.37 -7.57
N LEU A 111 7.73 -15.04 -7.38
CA LEU A 111 6.56 -14.19 -7.62
C LEU A 111 6.20 -14.06 -9.11
N ARG A 112 7.20 -13.98 -10.00
CA ARG A 112 6.95 -13.98 -11.46
C ARG A 112 6.28 -15.27 -11.90
N ARG A 113 6.76 -16.42 -11.42
CA ARG A 113 6.13 -17.73 -11.68
C ARG A 113 4.71 -17.80 -11.12
N LEU A 114 4.49 -17.29 -9.90
CA LEU A 114 3.14 -17.24 -9.32
C LEU A 114 2.18 -16.46 -10.21
N ARG A 115 2.58 -15.28 -10.70
CA ARG A 115 1.75 -14.44 -11.58
C ARG A 115 1.33 -15.16 -12.87
N ILE A 116 2.24 -15.93 -13.46
CA ILE A 116 1.95 -16.70 -14.69
C ILE A 116 1.05 -17.91 -14.39
N SER A 117 1.06 -18.42 -13.15
CA SER A 117 0.28 -19.60 -12.76
C SER A 117 -1.19 -19.33 -12.43
N PHE A 118 -1.63 -18.06 -12.40
CA PHE A 118 -3.03 -17.73 -12.14
C PHE A 118 -3.90 -18.11 -13.35
N LEU A 119 -5.02 -18.75 -13.05
CA LEU A 119 -6.09 -19.05 -14.00
C LEU A 119 -7.14 -17.93 -13.99
N PRO A 120 -7.94 -17.78 -15.05
CA PRO A 120 -9.07 -16.84 -15.06
C PRO A 120 -10.12 -17.11 -13.98
N SER A 121 -10.16 -18.34 -13.45
CA SER A 121 -11.03 -18.75 -12.34
C SER A 121 -10.49 -18.39 -10.96
N ASP A 122 -9.22 -18.02 -10.85
CA ASP A 122 -8.62 -17.64 -9.57
C ASP A 122 -9.17 -16.27 -9.12
N PRO A 123 -9.33 -16.05 -7.82
CA PRO A 123 -9.98 -14.84 -7.35
C PRO A 123 -9.09 -13.60 -7.58
N PRO A 124 -9.68 -12.46 -8.01
CA PRO A 124 -8.92 -11.29 -8.44
C PRO A 124 -8.05 -10.70 -7.33
N HIS A 125 -8.51 -10.75 -6.07
CA HIS A 125 -7.75 -10.26 -4.92
C HIS A 125 -6.41 -10.99 -4.74
N ALA A 126 -6.33 -12.29 -5.04
CA ALA A 126 -5.09 -13.06 -4.93
C ALA A 126 -4.09 -12.64 -6.01
N THR A 127 -4.57 -12.41 -7.23
CA THR A 127 -3.75 -11.89 -8.33
C THR A 127 -3.23 -10.49 -8.03
N TYR A 128 -4.06 -9.59 -7.50
CA TYR A 128 -3.64 -8.25 -7.10
C TYR A 128 -2.62 -8.29 -5.96
N ALA A 129 -2.83 -9.12 -4.93
CA ALA A 129 -1.88 -9.30 -3.84
C ALA A 129 -0.49 -9.74 -4.34
N ALA A 130 -0.44 -10.64 -5.34
CA ALA A 130 0.81 -11.08 -5.95
C ALA A 130 1.52 -9.94 -6.73
N HIS A 131 0.76 -9.13 -7.48
CA HIS A 131 1.31 -7.94 -8.16
C HIS A 131 1.89 -6.95 -7.16
N LEU A 132 1.14 -6.66 -6.10
CA LEU A 132 1.49 -5.66 -5.11
C LEU A 132 2.70 -6.10 -4.26
N THR A 133 2.78 -7.39 -3.94
CA THR A 133 3.98 -7.98 -3.32
C THR A 133 5.19 -7.82 -4.24
N LEU A 134 5.05 -8.13 -5.54
CA LEU A 134 6.14 -7.97 -6.51
C LEU A 134 6.59 -6.50 -6.65
N ILE A 135 5.65 -5.56 -6.76
CA ILE A 135 5.93 -4.12 -6.82
C ILE A 135 6.73 -3.69 -5.58
N SER A 136 6.29 -4.11 -4.38
CA SER A 136 6.99 -3.80 -3.13
C SER A 136 8.44 -4.31 -3.14
N LEU A 137 8.68 -5.56 -3.56
CA LEU A 137 10.03 -6.13 -3.58
C LEU A 137 10.94 -5.41 -4.60
N LEU A 138 10.42 -5.08 -5.79
CA LEU A 138 11.19 -4.34 -6.80
C LEU A 138 11.51 -2.91 -6.33
N ALA A 139 10.55 -2.23 -5.70
CA ALA A 139 10.76 -0.90 -5.17
C ALA A 139 11.84 -0.87 -4.06
N THR A 140 11.83 -1.85 -3.15
CA THR A 140 12.85 -1.96 -2.09
C THR A 140 14.22 -2.35 -2.64
N SER A 141 14.27 -3.25 -3.64
CA SER A 141 15.55 -3.67 -4.24
C SER A 141 16.27 -2.49 -4.92
N ASN A 142 15.52 -1.60 -5.57
CA ASN A 142 16.09 -0.45 -6.27
C ASN A 142 16.67 0.57 -5.28
N ALA A 143 16.04 0.77 -4.13
CA ALA A 143 16.53 1.70 -3.10
C ALA A 143 17.90 1.30 -2.52
N SER A 144 18.23 0.02 -2.49
CA SER A 144 19.48 -0.48 -1.91
C SER A 144 20.65 -0.56 -2.89
N SER A 145 20.44 -0.34 -4.19
CA SER A 145 21.47 -0.50 -5.22
C SER A 145 21.91 0.87 -5.75
N THR A 146 23.11 1.29 -5.36
CA THR A 146 23.73 2.56 -5.78
C THR A 146 24.15 2.59 -7.26
N ILE A 147 24.07 1.46 -7.97
CA ILE A 147 24.46 1.29 -9.38
C ILE A 147 23.43 0.41 -10.10
N SER A 148 22.14 0.77 -10.05
CA SER A 148 21.11 0.03 -10.80
C SER A 148 21.13 0.42 -12.28
N SER A 149 21.04 -0.56 -13.18
CA SER A 149 20.86 -0.31 -14.61
C SER A 149 19.54 0.43 -14.86
N SER A 150 19.49 1.28 -15.90
CA SER A 150 18.26 2.03 -16.26
C SER A 150 17.05 1.12 -16.54
N LYS A 151 17.30 -0.14 -16.93
CA LYS A 151 16.29 -1.17 -17.18
C LYS A 151 15.64 -1.66 -15.87
N ASP A 152 16.39 -1.73 -14.78
CA ASP A 152 15.90 -2.19 -13.48
C ASP A 152 15.05 -1.11 -12.78
N MET A 153 15.36 0.18 -13.03
CA MET A 153 14.59 1.30 -12.48
C MET A 153 13.14 1.34 -12.98
N LYS A 154 12.88 0.94 -14.23
CA LYS A 154 11.53 0.94 -14.82
C LYS A 154 10.74 -0.34 -14.53
N ALA A 155 11.35 -1.37 -13.93
CA ALA A 155 10.70 -2.64 -13.66
C ALA A 155 9.50 -2.54 -12.68
N PRO A 156 9.52 -1.75 -11.59
CA PRO A 156 8.34 -1.56 -10.75
C PRO A 156 7.18 -0.91 -11.53
N LEU A 157 7.46 0.12 -12.32
CA LEU A 157 6.45 0.85 -13.10
C LEU A 157 5.74 -0.07 -14.10
N SER A 158 6.47 -0.93 -14.81
CA SER A 158 5.85 -1.88 -15.74
C SER A 158 4.91 -2.87 -15.05
N VAL A 159 5.22 -3.30 -13.82
CA VAL A 159 4.32 -4.16 -13.03
C VAL A 159 3.11 -3.39 -12.53
N VAL A 160 3.25 -2.11 -12.15
CA VAL A 160 2.13 -1.24 -11.77
C VAL A 160 1.18 -1.01 -12.95
N HIS A 161 1.70 -0.74 -14.16
CA HIS A 161 0.87 -0.62 -15.36
C HIS A 161 0.14 -1.93 -15.67
N ALA A 162 0.81 -3.08 -15.58
CA ALA A 162 0.15 -4.37 -15.75
C ALA A 162 -0.97 -4.62 -14.71
N LEU A 163 -0.82 -4.11 -13.48
CA LEU A 163 -1.86 -4.14 -12.46
C LEU A 163 -3.05 -3.23 -12.84
N ALA A 164 -2.77 -2.02 -13.33
CA ALA A 164 -3.80 -1.08 -13.78
C ALA A 164 -4.59 -1.66 -14.95
N ASP A 165 -3.92 -2.23 -15.96
CA ASP A 165 -4.56 -2.87 -17.11
C ASP A 165 -5.43 -4.06 -16.70
N LEU A 166 -4.97 -4.86 -15.73
CA LEU A 166 -5.74 -5.98 -15.19
C LEU A 166 -6.96 -5.49 -14.39
N ALA A 167 -6.82 -4.41 -13.62
CA ALA A 167 -7.92 -3.79 -12.89
C ALA A 167 -8.96 -3.22 -13.86
N ASP A 168 -8.53 -2.59 -14.95
CA ASP A 168 -9.41 -2.06 -15.99
C ASP A 168 -10.19 -3.17 -16.71
N LYS A 169 -9.51 -4.25 -17.11
CA LYS A 169 -10.14 -5.44 -17.70
C LYS A 169 -11.22 -6.05 -16.80
N ASN A 170 -10.97 -6.08 -15.49
CA ASN A 170 -11.92 -6.60 -14.51
C ASN A 170 -12.93 -5.53 -14.02
N ARG A 171 -12.91 -4.30 -14.57
CA ARG A 171 -13.78 -3.19 -14.16
C ARG A 171 -13.68 -2.82 -12.67
N HIS A 172 -12.51 -3.03 -12.08
CA HIS A 172 -12.20 -2.68 -10.70
C HIS A 172 -11.59 -1.27 -10.61
N PHE A 173 -12.41 -0.24 -10.80
CA PHE A 173 -11.98 1.16 -10.85
C PHE A 173 -11.18 1.60 -9.62
N GLY A 174 -11.56 1.18 -8.41
CA GLY A 174 -10.81 1.49 -7.19
C GLY A 174 -9.37 0.96 -7.20
N VAL A 175 -9.16 -0.26 -7.71
CA VAL A 175 -7.81 -0.85 -7.87
C VAL A 175 -7.03 -0.15 -8.98
N LYS A 176 -7.70 0.26 -10.07
CA LYS A 176 -7.08 1.05 -11.14
C LYS A 176 -6.59 2.40 -10.61
N SER A 177 -7.42 3.16 -9.90
CA SER A 177 -7.02 4.42 -9.27
C SER A 177 -5.89 4.22 -8.26
N PHE A 178 -5.92 3.12 -7.50
CA PHE A 178 -4.83 2.76 -6.59
C PHE A 178 -3.52 2.49 -7.35
N ALA A 179 -3.57 1.79 -8.48
CA ALA A 179 -2.40 1.57 -9.32
C ALA A 179 -1.85 2.90 -9.87
N LEU A 180 -2.70 3.87 -10.26
CA LEU A 180 -2.25 5.20 -10.68
C LEU A 180 -1.53 5.95 -9.55
N VAL A 181 -2.06 5.91 -8.31
CA VAL A 181 -1.40 6.48 -7.13
C VAL A 181 -0.06 5.80 -6.86
N LEU A 182 0.03 4.48 -7.04
CA LEU A 182 1.30 3.75 -6.94
C LEU A 182 2.30 4.15 -8.03
N THR A 183 1.84 4.41 -9.25
CA THR A 183 2.69 4.94 -10.33
C THR A 183 3.28 6.29 -9.92
N LEU A 184 2.43 7.24 -9.53
CA LEU A 184 2.84 8.57 -9.08
C LEU A 184 3.88 8.48 -7.95
N ARG A 185 3.61 7.65 -6.94
CA ARG A 185 4.52 7.42 -5.83
C ARG A 185 5.86 6.83 -6.28
N THR A 186 5.81 5.84 -7.16
CA THR A 186 7.00 5.17 -7.68
C THR A 186 7.88 6.13 -8.49
N LEU A 187 7.28 7.02 -9.29
CA LEU A 187 8.00 8.07 -10.02
C LEU A 187 8.76 8.99 -9.07
N VAL A 188 8.11 9.45 -7.99
CA VAL A 188 8.75 10.29 -6.97
C VAL A 188 9.87 9.54 -6.26
N SER A 189 9.64 8.29 -5.84
CA SER A 189 10.68 7.48 -5.19
C SER A 189 11.88 7.18 -6.09
N LEU A 190 11.68 7.09 -7.41
CA LEU A 190 12.75 6.92 -8.40
C LEU A 190 13.33 8.25 -8.89
N ARG A 191 12.88 9.40 -8.33
CA ARG A 191 13.29 10.76 -8.71
C ARG A 191 13.06 11.10 -10.19
N LEU A 192 12.07 10.48 -10.82
CA LEU A 192 11.66 10.72 -12.21
C LEU A 192 10.70 11.91 -12.28
N TRP A 193 11.15 13.07 -11.81
CA TRP A 193 10.34 14.28 -11.63
C TRP A 193 9.68 14.79 -12.92
N GLU A 194 10.31 14.54 -14.08
CA GLU A 194 9.81 14.95 -15.40
C GLU A 194 8.43 14.35 -15.72
N SER A 195 8.14 13.14 -15.23
CA SER A 195 6.85 12.46 -15.47
C SER A 195 5.84 12.64 -14.33
N VAL A 196 6.22 13.35 -13.26
CA VAL A 196 5.37 13.49 -12.06
C VAL A 196 4.17 14.38 -12.33
N ASP A 197 4.31 15.50 -13.06
CA ASP A 197 3.18 16.41 -13.34
C ASP A 197 2.08 15.71 -14.14
N ASP A 198 2.45 14.98 -15.21
CA ASP A 198 1.50 14.24 -16.04
C ASP A 198 0.80 13.13 -15.24
N SER A 199 1.58 12.35 -14.48
CA SER A 199 1.02 11.29 -13.63
C SER A 199 0.12 11.87 -12.52
N LEU A 200 0.45 13.04 -11.97
CA LEU A 200 -0.33 13.71 -10.94
C LEU A 200 -1.69 14.14 -11.50
N ARG A 201 -1.72 14.75 -12.68
CA ARG A 201 -2.97 15.16 -13.35
C ARG A 201 -3.88 13.96 -13.63
N LEU A 202 -3.33 12.85 -14.14
CA LEU A 202 -4.10 11.63 -14.39
C LEU A 202 -4.72 11.04 -13.11
N VAL A 203 -3.99 11.09 -11.99
CA VAL A 203 -4.49 10.61 -10.70
C VAL A 203 -5.54 11.57 -10.14
N GLU A 204 -5.33 12.88 -10.24
CA GLU A 204 -6.29 13.89 -9.81
C GLU A 204 -7.61 13.76 -10.58
N GLU A 205 -7.54 13.62 -11.90
CA GLU A 205 -8.71 13.37 -12.76
C GLU A 205 -9.44 12.08 -12.37
N ALA A 206 -8.70 10.97 -12.21
CA ALA A 206 -9.28 9.67 -11.82
C ALA A 206 -9.93 9.67 -10.42
N LEU A 207 -9.54 10.60 -9.55
CA LEU A 207 -10.09 10.78 -8.21
C LEU A 207 -11.13 11.91 -8.13
N GLY A 208 -11.38 12.63 -9.23
CA GLY A 208 -12.26 13.80 -9.24
C GLY A 208 -11.74 14.98 -8.42
N ILE A 209 -10.42 15.14 -8.33
CA ILE A 209 -9.76 16.24 -7.61
C ILE A 209 -9.56 17.39 -8.59
N GLU A 210 -10.41 18.40 -8.47
CA GLU A 210 -10.25 19.65 -9.20
C GLU A 210 -9.55 20.67 -8.29
N CYS A 211 -8.25 20.86 -8.48
CA CYS A 211 -7.52 21.95 -7.84
C CYS A 211 -7.48 23.12 -8.82
N PRO A 212 -8.30 24.18 -8.65
CA PRO A 212 -8.25 25.33 -9.53
C PRO A 212 -6.84 25.92 -9.43
N SER A 213 -6.06 25.78 -10.51
CA SER A 213 -4.80 26.49 -10.65
C SER A 213 -5.16 27.96 -10.69
N GLY A 214 -4.85 28.67 -9.60
CA GLY A 214 -5.33 30.01 -9.29
C GLY A 214 -5.57 30.86 -10.53
N GLN A 215 -6.84 31.24 -10.70
CA GLN A 215 -7.20 32.46 -11.37
C GLN A 215 -6.26 33.55 -10.83
N VAL A 216 -5.37 34.03 -11.69
CA VAL A 216 -4.40 35.08 -11.38
C VAL A 216 -5.19 36.19 -10.69
N CYS A 217 -4.94 36.41 -9.39
CA CYS A 217 -5.41 37.63 -8.74
C CYS A 217 -4.87 38.79 -9.58
N GLY A 218 -5.79 39.56 -10.16
CA GLY A 218 -5.56 40.40 -11.32
C GLY A 218 -4.24 41.16 -11.29
N GLU A 219 -3.50 41.01 -12.39
CA GLU A 219 -2.51 41.96 -12.88
C GLU A 219 -3.25 43.26 -13.22
N GLY A 220 -3.59 44.03 -12.19
CA GLY A 220 -4.51 45.16 -12.30
C GLY A 220 -4.54 46.07 -11.07
N ALA A 221 -3.56 45.99 -10.18
CA ALA A 221 -3.32 47.05 -9.20
C ALA A 221 -2.29 48.02 -9.78
N ARG A 222 -2.79 49.10 -10.40
CA ARG A 222 -1.98 50.30 -10.68
C ARG A 222 -1.24 50.71 -9.39
N PRO A 223 0.05 51.09 -9.47
CA PRO A 223 0.73 51.68 -8.32
C PRO A 223 0.12 53.05 -8.05
N VAL A 224 -0.71 53.17 -7.02
CA VAL A 224 -1.08 54.46 -6.44
C VAL A 224 0.04 54.86 -5.49
N ALA A 225 0.46 56.10 -5.66
CA ALA A 225 1.65 56.72 -5.12
C ALA A 225 1.84 56.60 -3.60
N ALA A 226 3.12 56.68 -3.22
CA ALA A 226 3.63 56.67 -1.87
C ALA A 226 2.97 57.71 -0.95
N GLY A 227 2.64 57.27 0.26
CA GLY A 227 2.12 58.09 1.35
C GLY A 227 2.19 57.38 2.70
N ASN A 228 3.40 57.32 3.26
CA ASN A 228 3.76 57.30 4.69
C ASN A 228 2.68 56.95 5.75
N GLN A 229 2.81 55.76 6.37
CA GLN A 229 3.05 55.51 7.81
C GLN A 229 2.44 54.18 8.30
N GLY A 230 3.20 53.52 9.16
CA GLY A 230 3.11 52.10 9.45
C GLY A 230 1.84 51.65 10.16
N LEU A 231 1.17 50.69 9.55
CA LEU A 231 0.35 49.68 10.21
C LEU A 231 0.23 48.54 9.21
N TRP A 232 0.56 47.32 9.64
CA TRP A 232 0.43 46.11 8.83
C TRP A 232 -1.02 46.03 8.32
N PRO A 233 -1.27 45.84 7.01
CA PRO A 233 -2.62 45.73 6.52
C PRO A 233 -3.21 44.41 7.02
N VAL A 234 -4.10 44.51 8.01
CA VAL A 234 -5.04 43.45 8.35
C VAL A 234 -5.98 43.33 7.14
N TYR A 235 -5.67 42.42 6.23
CA TYR A 235 -6.57 42.01 5.17
C TYR A 235 -7.79 41.31 5.80
N ARG A 236 -8.80 42.09 6.19
CA ARG A 236 -10.18 41.57 6.26
C ARG A 236 -10.68 41.40 4.84
N SER A 237 -10.45 40.22 4.29
CA SER A 237 -11.24 39.74 3.16
C SER A 237 -12.67 39.53 3.67
N ASN A 238 -13.58 40.45 3.31
CA ASN A 238 -15.01 40.34 3.59
C ASN A 238 -15.74 39.50 2.52
N HIS A 239 -15.03 38.72 1.71
CA HIS A 239 -15.69 37.76 0.83
C HIS A 239 -16.03 36.50 1.62
N PRO A 240 -17.31 36.05 1.66
CA PRO A 240 -17.60 34.70 2.11
C PRO A 240 -16.76 33.74 1.26
N PRO A 241 -16.02 32.80 1.88
CA PRO A 241 -15.24 31.84 1.11
C PRO A 241 -16.21 31.18 0.12
N PRO A 242 -15.86 31.10 -1.18
CA PRO A 242 -16.68 30.36 -2.11
C PRO A 242 -16.81 28.95 -1.54
N THR A 243 -18.02 28.61 -1.13
CA THR A 243 -18.39 27.31 -0.59
C THR A 243 -18.37 26.33 -1.77
N GLN A 244 -17.18 26.05 -2.29
CA GLN A 244 -17.00 24.98 -3.25
C GLN A 244 -17.42 23.70 -2.52
N PRO A 245 -18.45 22.99 -3.02
CA PRO A 245 -18.90 21.77 -2.38
C PRO A 245 -17.73 20.80 -2.36
N LEU A 246 -17.31 20.40 -1.16
CA LEU A 246 -16.24 19.42 -1.00
C LEU A 246 -16.61 18.17 -1.80
N PRO A 247 -15.72 17.67 -2.69
CA PRO A 247 -15.98 16.42 -3.38
C PRO A 247 -16.15 15.32 -2.34
N LYS A 248 -17.34 14.73 -2.35
CA LYS A 248 -17.64 13.56 -1.53
C LYS A 248 -17.02 12.36 -2.22
N PHE A 249 -15.96 11.82 -1.61
CA PHE A 249 -15.36 10.58 -2.09
C PHE A 249 -16.35 9.43 -1.90
N ALA A 250 -16.45 8.57 -2.91
CA ALA A 250 -17.39 7.45 -2.91
C ALA A 250 -17.12 6.44 -1.79
N ASP A 251 -15.84 6.26 -1.43
CA ASP A 251 -15.41 5.38 -0.35
C ASP A 251 -14.16 5.91 0.39
N LYS A 252 -13.81 5.24 1.48
CA LYS A 252 -12.63 5.58 2.30
C LYS A 252 -11.31 5.38 1.56
N LEU A 253 -11.26 4.44 0.61
CA LEU A 253 -10.07 4.16 -0.19
C LEU A 253 -9.75 5.36 -1.08
N ALA A 254 -10.75 5.90 -1.76
CA ALA A 254 -10.65 7.10 -2.57
C ALA A 254 -10.20 8.32 -1.75
N ALA A 255 -10.73 8.51 -0.55
CA ALA A 255 -10.29 9.58 0.34
C ALA A 255 -8.80 9.44 0.74
N VAL A 256 -8.35 8.24 1.12
CA VAL A 256 -6.93 8.01 1.47
C VAL A 256 -6.02 8.18 0.25
N MET A 257 -6.43 7.69 -0.92
CA MET A 257 -5.72 7.91 -2.17
C MET A 257 -5.60 9.41 -2.48
N ALA A 258 -6.69 10.17 -2.38
CA ALA A 258 -6.70 11.61 -2.61
C ALA A 258 -5.73 12.35 -1.69
N ILE A 259 -5.68 11.99 -0.41
CA ILE A 259 -4.75 12.60 0.56
C ILE A 259 -3.30 12.34 0.15
N HIS A 260 -2.97 11.10 -0.22
CA HIS A 260 -1.63 10.79 -0.71
C HIS A 260 -1.27 11.56 -1.99
N THR A 261 -2.20 11.65 -2.94
CA THR A 261 -2.04 12.41 -4.18
C THR A 261 -1.79 13.89 -3.89
N LEU A 262 -2.59 14.50 -3.00
CA LEU A 262 -2.47 15.91 -2.64
C LEU A 262 -1.14 16.20 -1.93
N ILE A 263 -0.72 15.33 -0.99
CA ILE A 263 0.58 15.47 -0.31
C ILE A 263 1.72 15.43 -1.35
N ILE A 264 1.71 14.45 -2.25
CA ILE A 264 2.72 14.34 -3.31
C ILE A 264 2.68 15.58 -4.22
N GLY A 265 1.48 16.04 -4.59
CA GLY A 265 1.31 17.22 -5.42
C GLY A 265 1.81 18.51 -4.76
N VAL A 266 1.57 18.71 -3.45
CA VAL A 266 2.14 19.83 -2.68
C VAL A 266 3.66 19.77 -2.68
N VAL A 267 4.25 18.61 -2.39
CA VAL A 267 5.71 18.43 -2.38
C VAL A 267 6.30 18.71 -3.77
N PHE A 268 5.73 18.13 -4.81
CA PHE A 268 6.19 18.32 -6.19
C PHE A 268 6.10 19.77 -6.65
N HIS A 269 4.94 20.42 -6.49
CA HIS A 269 4.76 21.81 -6.92
C HIS A 269 5.61 22.79 -6.11
N THR A 270 5.90 22.49 -4.84
CA THR A 270 6.88 23.24 -4.05
C THR A 270 8.30 23.06 -4.61
N PHE A 271 8.68 21.83 -4.94
CA PHE A 271 10.00 21.52 -5.51
C PHE A 271 10.26 22.23 -6.83
N VAL A 272 9.28 22.30 -7.73
CA VAL A 272 9.41 23.00 -9.03
C VAL A 272 9.15 24.52 -8.95
N GLY A 273 8.89 25.07 -7.75
CA GLY A 273 8.68 26.50 -7.53
C GLY A 273 7.28 27.03 -7.94
N ASN A 274 6.29 26.16 -8.14
CA ASN A 274 4.93 26.56 -8.50
C ASN A 274 4.03 26.70 -7.25
N PHE A 275 4.21 27.82 -6.53
CA PHE A 275 3.49 28.08 -5.29
C PHE A 275 1.97 28.10 -5.45
N ALA A 276 1.44 28.63 -6.55
CA ALA A 276 0.00 28.70 -6.79
C ALA A 276 -0.63 27.30 -6.85
N ARG A 277 0.01 26.36 -7.58
CA ARG A 277 -0.45 24.96 -7.68
C ARG A 277 -0.27 24.18 -6.37
N ALA A 278 0.78 24.47 -5.61
CA ALA A 278 0.99 23.87 -4.29
C ALA A 278 -0.08 24.36 -3.28
N SER A 279 -0.33 25.67 -3.24
CA SER A 279 -1.30 26.30 -2.34
C SER A 279 -2.74 25.82 -2.57
N ALA A 280 -3.16 25.66 -3.84
CA ALA A 280 -4.48 25.12 -4.17
C ALA A 280 -4.67 23.69 -3.62
N ARG A 281 -3.68 22.82 -3.80
CA ARG A 281 -3.69 21.43 -3.27
C ARG A 281 -3.65 21.39 -1.76
N LEU A 282 -2.85 22.25 -1.13
CA LEU A 282 -2.77 22.34 0.32
C LEU A 282 -4.11 22.77 0.92
N THR A 283 -4.77 23.76 0.31
CA THR A 283 -6.12 24.20 0.71
C THR A 283 -7.11 23.04 0.64
N PHE A 284 -7.10 22.30 -0.48
CA PHE A 284 -7.95 21.12 -0.64
C PHE A 284 -7.65 20.02 0.39
N LEU A 285 -6.37 19.76 0.68
CA LEU A 285 -5.94 18.81 1.69
C LEU A 285 -6.49 19.19 3.08
N HIS A 286 -6.42 20.47 3.46
CA HIS A 286 -7.01 20.95 4.71
C HIS A 286 -8.52 20.72 4.76
N MET A 287 -9.25 21.13 3.72
CA MET A 287 -10.69 20.91 3.65
C MET A 287 -11.06 19.41 3.76
N LEU A 288 -10.27 18.54 3.14
CA LEU A 288 -10.46 17.09 3.21
C LEU A 288 -10.19 16.53 4.62
N MET A 289 -9.15 17.00 5.30
CA MET A 289 -8.87 16.60 6.69
C MET A 289 -9.97 17.09 7.65
N ASP A 290 -10.42 18.33 7.49
CA ASP A 290 -11.45 18.96 8.33
C ASP A 290 -12.83 18.31 8.16
N SER A 291 -13.09 17.71 6.98
CA SER A 291 -14.32 16.95 6.72
C SER A 291 -14.47 15.67 7.54
N GLY A 292 -13.41 15.25 8.25
CA GLY A 292 -13.39 13.99 8.98
C GLY A 292 -13.30 12.75 8.08
N ALA A 293 -12.92 12.91 6.80
CA ALA A 293 -12.72 11.79 5.88
C ALA A 293 -11.71 10.73 6.39
N LEU A 294 -10.80 11.16 7.27
CA LEU A 294 -9.82 10.31 7.95
C LEU A 294 -10.21 9.88 9.37
N ILE A 295 -11.46 10.07 9.81
CA ILE A 295 -11.94 9.45 11.06
C ILE A 295 -11.99 7.94 10.83
N ALA A 296 -10.82 7.33 10.93
CA ALA A 296 -10.56 5.95 10.62
C ALA A 296 -10.97 5.07 11.80
N PRO A 297 -11.36 3.81 11.55
CA PRO A 297 -11.28 2.80 12.60
C PRO A 297 -9.84 2.75 13.12
N SER A 298 -9.67 2.49 14.41
CA SER A 298 -8.40 2.49 15.16
C SER A 298 -7.27 1.61 14.59
N SER A 299 -7.51 0.85 13.51
CA SER A 299 -6.58 -0.11 12.90
C SER A 299 -5.64 0.48 11.85
N GLY A 300 -5.96 1.64 11.24
CA GLY A 300 -5.14 2.21 10.16
C GLY A 300 -5.09 1.34 8.89
N VAL A 301 -6.05 0.43 8.72
CA VAL A 301 -6.17 -0.44 7.55
C VAL A 301 -7.38 0.00 6.73
N VAL A 302 -7.18 0.17 5.42
CA VAL A 302 -8.25 0.40 4.45
C VAL A 302 -8.49 -0.89 3.68
N GLU A 303 -9.73 -1.35 3.68
CA GLU A 303 -10.15 -2.53 2.95
C GLU A 303 -10.60 -2.15 1.54
N ILE A 304 -10.19 -2.94 0.53
CA ILE A 304 -10.66 -2.83 -0.84
C ILE A 304 -11.79 -3.84 -1.02
N THR A 305 -13.02 -3.35 -1.18
CA THR A 305 -14.19 -4.19 -1.42
C THR A 305 -14.34 -4.47 -2.92
N PHE A 306 -14.62 -5.72 -3.28
CA PHE A 306 -14.94 -6.14 -4.64
C PHE A 306 -16.45 -6.38 -4.76
N SER A 307 -17.09 -5.77 -5.75
CA SER A 307 -18.55 -5.82 -5.93
C SER A 307 -19.06 -7.08 -6.63
N ASP A 308 -18.16 -7.99 -7.03
CA ASP A 308 -18.55 -9.22 -7.72
C ASP A 308 -19.38 -10.15 -6.81
N PRO A 309 -20.37 -10.87 -7.37
CA PRO A 309 -21.21 -11.79 -6.59
C PRO A 309 -20.33 -12.84 -5.89
N PRO A 310 -20.77 -13.36 -4.73
CA PRO A 310 -19.93 -14.22 -3.92
C PRO A 310 -19.64 -15.49 -4.71
N PHE A 311 -18.39 -15.68 -5.13
CA PHE A 311 -17.89 -17.03 -5.35
C PHE A 311 -18.29 -17.85 -4.11
N LEU A 312 -18.99 -18.96 -4.36
CA LEU A 312 -19.71 -19.83 -3.41
C LEU A 312 -19.25 -19.74 -1.94
N PRO A 313 -20.20 -19.75 -0.97
CA PRO A 313 -19.89 -19.69 0.45
C PRO A 313 -19.29 -21.02 0.90
N LEU A 314 -17.98 -21.20 0.70
CA LEU A 314 -17.23 -22.06 1.58
C LEU A 314 -17.25 -21.36 2.95
N TYR A 315 -17.94 -21.99 3.89
CA TYR A 315 -18.08 -21.65 5.31
C TYR A 315 -16.73 -21.62 6.07
N SER A 316 -15.66 -21.12 5.46
CA SER A 316 -14.48 -20.67 6.16
C SER A 316 -14.67 -19.20 6.49
N SER A 317 -15.20 -18.94 7.68
CA SER A 317 -15.01 -17.72 8.49
C SER A 317 -14.47 -16.53 7.70
N LYS A 318 -15.29 -15.49 7.50
CA LYS A 318 -14.93 -14.09 7.19
C LYS A 318 -13.54 -13.70 7.73
N ARG A 319 -12.50 -14.11 7.04
CA ARG A 319 -11.12 -13.71 7.23
C ARG A 319 -10.70 -13.40 5.83
N HIS A 320 -11.21 -12.25 5.40
CA HIS A 320 -10.62 -11.43 4.36
C HIS A 320 -9.11 -11.65 4.46
N ILE A 321 -8.49 -12.16 3.40
CA ILE A 321 -7.04 -12.10 3.27
C ILE A 321 -6.75 -10.61 3.36
N HIS A 322 -6.37 -10.15 4.56
CA HIS A 322 -6.16 -8.74 4.81
C HIS A 322 -4.92 -8.39 4.01
N VAL A 323 -5.13 -7.87 2.80
CA VAL A 323 -4.08 -7.19 2.09
C VAL A 323 -3.93 -5.84 2.78
N SER A 324 -3.29 -5.87 3.96
CA SER A 324 -3.04 -4.71 4.78
C SER A 324 -2.01 -3.83 4.07
N PHE A 325 -2.48 -2.86 3.30
CA PHE A 325 -1.64 -1.80 2.77
C PHE A 325 -1.35 -0.79 3.87
N SER A 326 -0.21 -0.97 4.54
CA SER A 326 0.35 0.11 5.33
C SER A 326 0.93 1.15 4.37
N PHE A 327 0.13 2.13 3.94
CA PHE A 327 0.61 3.30 3.19
C PHE A 327 1.83 3.96 3.87
N LEU A 328 1.89 3.86 5.21
CA LEU A 328 2.99 4.28 6.09
C LEU A 328 4.32 3.55 5.86
N ARG A 329 4.32 2.27 5.45
CA ARG A 329 5.56 1.47 5.34
C ARG A 329 6.37 1.78 4.08
N ILE A 330 5.74 2.44 3.11
CA ILE A 330 6.42 2.99 1.95
C ILE A 330 6.77 4.47 2.22
N SER A 331 6.27 5.10 3.31
CA SER A 331 6.60 6.49 3.65
C SER A 331 7.98 6.59 4.28
N SER A 332 8.42 5.52 4.96
CA SER A 332 9.80 5.39 5.45
C SER A 332 10.86 5.35 4.35
N THR A 333 10.49 5.07 3.09
CA THR A 333 11.43 5.14 1.95
C THR A 333 11.44 6.51 1.24
N LEU A 334 10.58 7.45 1.64
CA LEU A 334 10.61 8.85 1.18
C LEU A 334 11.42 9.76 2.12
N SER A 335 11.77 9.27 3.31
CA SER A 335 12.53 10.00 4.34
C SER A 335 14.02 9.61 4.39
N GLN A 336 14.51 8.86 3.40
CA GLN A 336 15.93 8.56 3.18
C GLN A 336 16.36 9.13 1.82
#